data_AF-A0A3T2UYY8-F1
#
_entry.id   AF-A0A3T2UYY8-F1
#
_cell.length_a   1.000
_cell.length_b   1.000
_cell.length_c   1.000
_cell.angle_alpha   90.00
_cell.angle_beta   90.00
_cell.angle_gamma   90.00
#
_symmetry.space_group_name_H-M   'P 1'
#
loop_
_entity.id
_entity.type
_entity.pdbx_description
1 polymer ?
#
loop_
_entity_poly.entity_id
_entity_poly.type
_entity_poly.pdbx_seq_one_letter_code
_entity_poly.pdbx_strand_id
1 'polypeptide(L)'
;MELKDYYAIMGVKPTDDLKTIKTAYRRLARKYHPDVSKEPDAEARFKEVAEAWEVLSDEQRRAEYDQMWQHRNDPQFNRQFHHGDGQSFNAEDFDDIFSSIFGQHARQSRQRPAARGHDIEIEVAVFLEETLTEHKRTISYNLPVYNAFGMIEQEIPKTLNVKIPAGVGNGQRIRLKGQGTPGENGGPNGDLWLVIHIAPHPLFDIVGQDLEIVVPVSPWEAALGAKVTVPTLKESILLTIPPGSQAGQRLRVKGKGLVSKKQTGDLYAVLKIVMPPKPDENTAALWQQLADAQSSFDPRKDWGKA
;
A
#
# COMPACT_ATOMS: atom_id res chain seq x y z
N MET A 1 -27.44 -12.73 47.49
CA MET A 1 -26.76 -11.44 47.25
C MET A 1 -27.79 -10.47 46.69
N GLU A 2 -27.69 -9.18 47.02
CA GLU A 2 -28.63 -8.16 46.51
C GLU A 2 -28.26 -7.78 45.07
N LEU A 3 -29.23 -7.86 44.16
CA LEU A 3 -29.05 -7.43 42.77
C LEU A 3 -28.81 -5.91 42.75
N LYS A 4 -27.75 -5.45 42.07
CA LYS A 4 -27.41 -4.02 41.97
C LYS A 4 -28.35 -3.31 41.00
N ASP A 5 -28.70 -2.06 41.32
CA ASP A 5 -29.49 -1.19 40.44
C ASP A 5 -28.57 -0.47 39.43
N TYR A 6 -28.39 -1.05 38.25
CA TYR A 6 -27.55 -0.47 37.19
C TYR A 6 -28.11 0.82 36.62
N TYR A 7 -29.45 0.99 36.64
CA TYR A 7 -30.09 2.22 36.23
C TYR A 7 -29.78 3.36 37.20
N ALA A 8 -29.83 3.08 38.51
CA ALA A 8 -29.46 4.05 39.54
C ALA A 8 -27.96 4.39 39.49
N ILE A 9 -27.08 3.40 39.27
CA ILE A 9 -25.64 3.60 39.13
C ILE A 9 -25.31 4.52 37.95
N MET A 10 -26.01 4.34 36.82
CA MET A 10 -25.82 5.19 35.63
C MET A 10 -26.59 6.51 35.68
N GLY A 11 -27.51 6.67 36.63
CA GLY A 11 -28.40 7.83 36.73
C GLY A 11 -29.33 7.96 35.51
N VAL A 12 -29.83 6.84 35.00
CA VAL A 12 -30.73 6.72 33.84
C VAL A 12 -31.98 5.94 34.22
N LYS A 13 -33.05 6.04 33.43
CA LYS A 13 -34.30 5.32 33.66
C LYS A 13 -34.34 4.00 32.88
N PRO A 14 -35.10 3.00 33.34
CA PRO A 14 -35.36 1.77 32.58
C PRO A 14 -35.97 2.00 31.20
N THR A 15 -36.62 3.14 30.97
CA THR A 15 -37.21 3.53 29.68
C THR A 15 -36.27 4.30 28.77
N ASP A 16 -35.06 4.64 29.22
CA ASP A 16 -34.14 5.48 28.45
C ASP A 16 -33.53 4.69 27.28
N ASP A 17 -33.35 5.39 26.15
CA ASP A 17 -32.78 4.79 24.95
C ASP A 17 -31.26 4.57 25.08
N LEU A 18 -30.70 3.69 24.23
CA LEU A 18 -29.28 3.37 24.25
C LEU A 18 -28.38 4.62 24.10
N LYS A 19 -28.85 5.64 23.36
CA LYS A 19 -28.13 6.90 23.18
C LYS A 19 -28.00 7.67 24.50
N THR A 20 -29.03 7.67 25.33
CA THR A 20 -29.06 8.32 26.64
C THR A 20 -28.15 7.57 27.62
N ILE A 21 -28.23 6.25 27.64
CA ILE A 21 -27.37 5.37 28.46
C ILE A 21 -25.88 5.55 28.09
N LYS A 22 -25.57 5.60 26.79
CA LYS A 22 -24.21 5.85 26.28
C LYS A 22 -23.69 7.23 26.65
N THR A 23 -24.55 8.23 26.67
CA THR A 23 -24.20 9.59 27.07
C THR A 23 -23.93 9.67 28.58
N ALA A 24 -24.75 9.02 29.39
CA ALA A 24 -24.55 8.90 30.83
C ALA A 24 -23.24 8.18 31.17
N TYR A 25 -22.95 7.06 30.49
CA TYR A 25 -21.69 6.33 30.63
C TYR A 25 -20.49 7.24 30.34
N ARG A 26 -20.45 7.92 29.18
CA ARG A 26 -19.33 8.80 28.83
C ARG A 26 -19.11 9.93 29.84
N ARG A 27 -20.20 10.48 30.39
CA ARG A 27 -20.14 11.53 31.42
C ARG A 27 -19.52 10.98 32.72
N LEU A 28 -20.00 9.83 33.18
CA LEU A 28 -19.54 9.20 34.43
C LEU A 28 -18.13 8.62 34.28
N ALA A 29 -17.80 7.99 33.16
CA ALA A 29 -16.47 7.47 32.85
C ALA A 29 -15.41 8.57 32.82
N ARG A 30 -15.74 9.77 32.32
CA ARG A 30 -14.85 10.94 32.39
C ARG A 30 -14.72 11.49 33.81
N LYS A 31 -15.81 11.49 34.58
CA LYS A 31 -15.83 11.99 35.96
C LYS A 31 -15.02 11.10 36.91
N TYR A 32 -15.11 9.79 36.73
CA TYR A 32 -14.49 8.78 37.59
C TYR A 32 -13.22 8.14 36.99
N HIS A 33 -12.69 8.69 35.89
CA HIS A 33 -11.50 8.15 35.24
C HIS A 33 -10.31 8.16 36.23
N PRO A 34 -9.56 7.04 36.38
CA PRO A 34 -8.46 6.93 37.34
C PRO A 34 -7.39 8.02 37.23
N ASP A 35 -7.10 8.47 35.99
CA ASP A 35 -6.08 9.49 35.73
C ASP A 35 -6.56 10.94 35.87
N VAL A 36 -7.88 11.17 35.98
CA VAL A 36 -8.47 12.53 35.92
C VAL A 36 -9.27 12.87 37.18
N SER A 37 -9.86 11.88 37.83
CA SER A 37 -10.69 12.08 39.02
C SER A 37 -9.85 12.28 40.27
N LYS A 38 -10.32 13.14 41.17
CA LYS A 38 -9.72 13.38 42.50
C LYS A 38 -10.57 12.77 43.63
N GLU A 39 -11.65 12.06 43.29
CA GLU A 39 -12.53 11.45 44.29
C GLU A 39 -11.86 10.18 44.85
N PRO A 40 -11.87 9.97 46.19
CA PRO A 40 -11.21 8.84 46.83
C PRO A 40 -11.82 7.47 46.47
N ASP A 41 -13.08 7.46 46.03
CA ASP A 41 -13.82 6.28 45.56
C ASP A 41 -13.92 6.21 44.03
N ALA A 42 -13.17 7.03 43.29
CA ALA A 42 -13.28 7.11 41.83
C ALA A 42 -13.09 5.76 41.13
N GLU A 43 -12.12 4.96 41.57
CA GLU A 43 -11.87 3.63 41.00
C GLU A 43 -13.05 2.67 41.25
N ALA A 44 -13.63 2.68 42.44
CA ALA A 44 -14.78 1.85 42.78
C ALA A 44 -16.02 2.28 41.97
N ARG A 45 -16.27 3.58 41.88
CA ARG A 45 -17.35 4.16 41.06
C ARG A 45 -17.17 3.88 39.58
N PHE A 46 -15.94 3.94 39.08
CA PHE A 46 -15.64 3.62 37.69
C PHE A 46 -15.95 2.16 37.37
N LYS A 47 -15.63 1.24 38.29
CA LYS A 47 -15.97 -0.20 38.16
C LYS A 47 -17.47 -0.42 38.13
N GLU A 48 -18.22 0.18 39.06
CA GLU A 48 -19.70 0.10 39.09
C GLU A 48 -20.33 0.64 37.79
N VAL A 49 -19.82 1.77 37.28
CA VAL A 49 -20.32 2.40 36.05
C VAL A 49 -19.98 1.58 34.80
N ALA A 50 -18.81 0.94 34.77
CA ALA A 50 -18.43 0.03 33.69
C ALA A 50 -19.28 -1.24 33.69
N GLU A 51 -19.54 -1.81 34.87
CA GLU A 51 -20.44 -2.95 35.07
C GLU A 51 -21.85 -2.64 34.55
N ALA A 52 -22.41 -1.50 34.96
CA ALA A 52 -23.73 -1.08 34.50
C ALA A 52 -23.80 -0.85 32.98
N TRP A 53 -22.74 -0.30 32.37
CA TRP A 53 -22.70 -0.09 30.92
C TRP A 53 -22.65 -1.40 30.14
N GLU A 54 -21.88 -2.40 30.59
CA GLU A 54 -21.79 -3.69 29.91
C GLU A 54 -23.15 -4.40 29.82
N VAL A 55 -23.96 -4.28 30.88
CA VAL A 55 -25.30 -4.88 30.93
C VAL A 55 -26.31 -4.05 30.14
N LEU A 56 -26.32 -2.72 30.31
CA LEU A 56 -27.34 -1.85 29.74
C LEU A 56 -27.08 -1.43 28.28
N SER A 57 -25.88 -1.67 27.75
CA SER A 57 -25.52 -1.29 26.37
C SER A 57 -25.91 -2.31 25.31
N ASP A 58 -26.09 -3.57 25.71
CA ASP A 58 -26.53 -4.65 24.84
C ASP A 58 -28.02 -4.93 25.06
N GLU A 59 -28.78 -5.03 23.97
CA GLU A 59 -30.24 -5.14 24.02
C GLU A 59 -30.69 -6.46 24.67
N GLN A 60 -29.96 -7.56 24.41
CA GLN A 60 -30.28 -8.87 24.96
C GLN A 60 -29.94 -8.92 26.46
N ARG A 61 -28.75 -8.48 26.85
CA ARG A 61 -28.33 -8.45 28.26
C ARG A 61 -29.18 -7.50 29.11
N ARG A 62 -29.60 -6.37 28.53
CA ARG A 62 -30.52 -5.44 29.20
C ARG A 62 -31.88 -6.09 29.43
N ALA A 63 -32.41 -6.82 28.45
CA ALA A 63 -33.68 -7.53 28.61
C ALA A 63 -33.60 -8.65 29.68
N GLU A 64 -32.49 -9.38 29.72
CA GLU A 64 -32.23 -10.40 30.76
C GLU A 64 -32.12 -9.76 32.16
N TYR A 65 -31.39 -8.65 32.27
CA TYR A 65 -31.32 -7.87 33.51
C TYR A 65 -32.68 -7.34 33.95
N ASP A 66 -33.48 -6.80 33.01
CA ASP A 66 -34.82 -6.29 33.31
C ASP A 66 -35.75 -7.40 33.80
N GLN A 67 -35.66 -8.61 33.23
CA GLN A 67 -36.40 -9.79 33.69
C GLN A 67 -35.99 -10.19 35.11
N MET A 68 -34.68 -10.30 35.38
CA MET A 68 -34.18 -10.62 36.72
C MET A 68 -34.56 -9.53 37.74
N TRP A 69 -34.52 -8.27 37.35
CA TRP A 69 -34.86 -7.13 38.19
C TRP A 69 -36.34 -7.13 38.61
N GLN A 70 -37.25 -7.50 37.69
CA GLN A 70 -38.68 -7.63 37.98
C GLN A 70 -38.98 -8.76 38.98
N HIS A 71 -38.22 -9.84 38.91
CA HIS A 71 -38.40 -11.02 39.76
C HIS A 71 -37.44 -11.09 40.96
N ARG A 72 -36.72 -10.01 41.27
CA ARG A 72 -35.71 -9.95 42.35
C ARG A 72 -36.24 -10.33 43.75
N ASN A 73 -37.56 -10.24 43.95
CA ASN A 73 -38.24 -10.54 45.20
C ASN A 73 -39.02 -11.87 45.17
N ASP A 74 -38.94 -12.64 44.08
CA ASP A 74 -39.67 -13.90 43.90
C ASP A 74 -38.76 -15.12 44.18
N PRO A 75 -38.97 -15.85 45.30
CA PRO A 75 -38.15 -17.02 45.65
C PRO A 75 -38.31 -18.21 44.68
N GLN A 76 -39.35 -18.24 43.86
CA GLN A 76 -39.61 -19.33 42.92
C GLN A 76 -38.96 -19.11 41.55
N PHE A 77 -38.69 -17.86 41.17
CA PHE A 77 -38.06 -17.51 39.89
C PHE A 77 -36.66 -18.13 39.74
N ASN A 78 -35.87 -18.15 40.82
CA ASN A 78 -34.52 -18.73 40.80
C ASN A 78 -34.51 -20.27 40.60
N ARG A 79 -35.62 -20.95 40.93
CA ARG A 79 -35.76 -22.41 40.73
C ARG A 79 -36.18 -22.79 39.31
N GLN A 80 -36.89 -21.91 38.61
CA GLN A 80 -37.38 -22.15 37.25
C GLN A 80 -36.26 -21.96 36.20
N PHE A 81 -35.30 -21.07 36.46
CA PHE A 81 -34.15 -20.79 35.58
C PHE A 81 -33.08 -21.91 35.54
N HIS A 82 -33.14 -22.88 36.45
CA HIS A 82 -32.18 -24.00 36.52
C HIS A 82 -32.55 -25.22 35.66
N HIS A 83 -33.69 -25.22 34.95
CA HIS A 83 -34.21 -26.38 34.21
C HIS A 83 -34.61 -26.07 32.75
N GLY A 84 -33.91 -25.15 32.09
CA GLY A 84 -34.05 -24.88 30.65
C GLY A 84 -32.73 -25.11 29.91
N ASP A 85 -32.72 -26.00 28.92
CA ASP A 85 -31.56 -26.38 28.10
C ASP A 85 -31.18 -25.29 27.08
N GLY A 86 -30.84 -24.12 27.59
CA GLY A 86 -30.39 -22.94 26.84
C GLY A 86 -29.66 -22.01 27.79
N GLN A 87 -28.40 -21.68 27.44
CA GLN A 87 -27.45 -20.86 28.22
C GLN A 87 -28.16 -19.79 29.07
N SER A 88 -28.37 -20.11 30.34
CA SER A 88 -29.00 -19.21 31.32
C SER A 88 -27.93 -18.79 32.31
N PHE A 89 -27.67 -17.49 32.35
CA PHE A 89 -26.70 -16.87 33.23
C PHE A 89 -27.31 -16.74 34.64
N ASN A 90 -26.74 -17.41 35.63
CA ASN A 90 -27.12 -17.20 37.03
C ASN A 90 -26.67 -15.81 37.51
N ALA A 91 -27.34 -15.21 38.49
CA ALA A 91 -26.86 -13.99 39.13
C ALA A 91 -25.49 -14.20 39.84
N GLU A 92 -25.22 -15.43 40.28
CA GLU A 92 -23.89 -15.87 40.76
C GLU A 92 -22.90 -16.04 39.60
N ASP A 93 -23.35 -16.47 38.42
CA ASP A 93 -22.52 -16.48 37.20
C ASP A 93 -22.24 -15.06 36.71
N PHE A 94 -23.11 -14.07 36.93
CA PHE A 94 -22.78 -12.68 36.58
C PHE A 94 -21.65 -12.14 37.45
N ASP A 95 -21.66 -12.35 38.77
CA ASP A 95 -20.55 -11.95 39.65
C ASP A 95 -19.28 -12.81 39.44
N ASP A 96 -19.40 -14.10 39.08
CA ASP A 96 -18.25 -14.98 38.77
C ASP A 96 -17.67 -14.79 37.35
N ILE A 97 -18.50 -14.42 36.38
CA ILE A 97 -18.07 -13.96 35.05
C ILE A 97 -17.44 -12.58 35.19
N PHE A 98 -17.96 -11.69 36.04
CA PHE A 98 -17.32 -10.39 36.31
C PHE A 98 -16.06 -10.52 37.15
N SER A 99 -15.97 -11.45 38.11
CA SER A 99 -14.76 -11.68 38.90
C SER A 99 -13.68 -12.44 38.11
N SER A 100 -14.04 -13.25 37.11
CA SER A 100 -13.09 -13.81 36.14
C SER A 100 -12.70 -12.82 35.03
N ILE A 101 -13.58 -11.87 34.66
CA ILE A 101 -13.26 -10.77 33.72
C ILE A 101 -12.52 -9.61 34.40
N PHE A 102 -12.76 -9.28 35.66
CA PHE A 102 -12.10 -8.15 36.36
C PHE A 102 -11.18 -8.56 37.51
N GLY A 103 -11.46 -9.67 38.20
CA GLY A 103 -10.61 -10.22 39.28
C GLY A 103 -9.45 -11.09 38.77
N GLN A 104 -9.53 -11.63 37.56
CA GLN A 104 -8.39 -12.26 36.88
C GLN A 104 -7.53 -11.25 36.09
N HIS A 105 -8.06 -10.05 35.86
CA HIS A 105 -7.32 -8.93 35.24
C HIS A 105 -6.47 -8.10 36.23
N ALA A 106 -6.60 -8.31 37.55
CA ALA A 106 -5.76 -7.62 38.54
C ALA A 106 -4.46 -8.37 38.91
N ARG A 107 -4.32 -9.66 38.56
CA ARG A 107 -3.08 -10.44 38.78
C ARG A 107 -2.36 -10.84 37.51
N GLN A 108 -2.89 -10.47 36.35
CA GLN A 108 -2.17 -10.55 35.09
C GLN A 108 -2.10 -9.16 34.49
N SER A 109 -1.07 -8.41 34.89
CA SER A 109 -0.37 -7.51 33.97
C SER A 109 0.12 -8.36 32.79
N ARG A 110 -0.81 -8.78 31.93
CA ARG A 110 -0.53 -9.36 30.64
C ARG A 110 -0.30 -8.15 29.78
N GLN A 111 0.94 -7.66 29.85
CA GLN A 111 1.55 -6.87 28.80
C GLN A 111 1.02 -7.43 27.48
N ARG A 112 0.22 -6.65 26.75
CA ARG A 112 -0.27 -7.04 25.43
C ARG A 112 0.91 -7.63 24.67
N PRO A 113 0.78 -8.79 24.00
CA PRO A 113 1.91 -9.41 23.32
C PRO A 113 2.62 -8.41 22.42
N ALA A 114 3.96 -8.45 22.42
CA ALA A 114 4.76 -7.66 21.50
C ALA A 114 4.35 -8.01 20.07
N ALA A 115 3.79 -7.05 19.34
CA ALA A 115 3.33 -7.23 17.97
C ALA A 115 4.26 -6.47 17.02
N ARG A 116 4.63 -7.10 15.92
CA ARG A 116 5.46 -6.46 14.90
C ARG A 116 4.64 -5.39 14.16
N GLY A 117 5.27 -4.25 13.86
CA GLY A 117 4.66 -3.21 13.04
C GLY A 117 4.43 -3.66 11.58
N HIS A 118 3.49 -3.02 10.91
CA HIS A 118 3.18 -3.22 9.50
C HIS A 118 4.30 -2.73 8.57
N ASP A 119 4.51 -3.49 7.51
CA ASP A 119 5.37 -3.10 6.40
C ASP A 119 4.69 -1.98 5.58
N ILE A 120 5.51 -1.11 4.99
CA ILE A 120 5.06 -0.01 4.13
C ILE A 120 5.69 -0.19 2.76
N GLU A 121 4.96 0.16 1.71
CA GLU A 121 5.47 0.19 0.35
C GLU A 121 5.45 1.62 -0.20
N ILE A 122 6.51 2.00 -0.90
CA ILE A 122 6.62 3.30 -1.55
C ILE A 122 7.15 3.09 -2.95
N GLU A 123 6.49 3.72 -3.91
CA GLU A 123 6.93 3.76 -5.29
C GLU A 123 7.99 4.84 -5.47
N VAL A 124 9.12 4.47 -6.07
CA VAL A 124 10.23 5.38 -6.35
C VAL A 124 10.45 5.44 -7.84
N ALA A 125 10.14 6.59 -8.43
CA ALA A 125 10.43 6.87 -9.83
C ALA A 125 11.95 7.12 -10.02
N VAL A 126 12.59 6.31 -10.86
CA VAL A 126 14.03 6.37 -11.16
C VAL A 126 14.20 6.65 -12.65
N PHE A 127 15.12 7.53 -13.01
CA PHE A 127 15.43 7.77 -14.42
C PHE A 127 16.25 6.63 -15.00
N LEU A 128 16.14 6.39 -16.30
CA LEU A 128 16.82 5.27 -16.95
C LEU A 128 18.35 5.36 -16.80
N GLU A 129 18.91 6.56 -16.88
CA GLU A 129 20.33 6.86 -16.74
C GLU A 129 20.84 6.58 -15.32
N GLU A 130 19.99 6.82 -14.31
CA GLU A 130 20.29 6.54 -12.90
C GLU A 130 20.44 5.03 -12.63
N THR A 131 19.92 4.17 -13.51
CA THR A 131 20.10 2.72 -13.38
C THR A 131 21.52 2.25 -13.72
N LEU A 132 22.35 3.07 -14.37
CA LEU A 132 23.70 2.66 -14.78
C LEU A 132 24.70 2.59 -13.62
N THR A 133 24.50 3.41 -12.59
CA THR A 133 25.44 3.58 -11.48
C THR A 133 24.70 3.51 -10.15
N GLU A 134 25.40 3.08 -9.10
CA GLU A 134 24.86 3.19 -7.76
C GLU A 134 24.78 4.67 -7.40
N HIS A 135 23.60 5.10 -6.93
CA HIS A 135 23.39 6.46 -6.47
C HIS A 135 22.70 6.45 -5.11
N LYS A 136 22.94 7.50 -4.32
CA LYS A 136 22.27 7.74 -3.04
C LYS A 136 21.09 8.67 -3.31
N ARG A 137 19.90 8.26 -2.91
CA ARG A 137 18.68 9.07 -3.04
C ARG A 137 18.06 9.31 -1.67
N THR A 138 17.69 10.55 -1.40
CA THR A 138 16.89 10.91 -0.22
C THR A 138 15.43 10.61 -0.53
N ILE A 139 14.82 9.73 0.26
CA ILE A 139 13.41 9.38 0.17
C ILE A 139 12.71 9.94 1.40
N SER A 140 11.64 10.70 1.16
CA SER A 140 10.77 11.27 2.19
C SER A 140 9.44 10.54 2.20
N TYR A 141 8.95 10.16 3.37
CA TYR A 141 7.71 9.41 3.52
C TYR A 141 7.06 9.65 4.88
N ASN A 142 5.77 9.40 4.97
CA ASN A 142 5.01 9.57 6.19
C ASN A 142 4.68 8.20 6.81
N LEU A 143 4.99 8.04 8.09
CA LEU A 143 4.60 6.86 8.86
C LEU A 143 3.24 7.11 9.55
N PRO A 144 2.20 6.32 9.25
CA PRO A 144 0.96 6.38 10.01
C PRO A 144 1.19 5.81 11.42
N VAL A 145 0.68 6.53 12.42
CA VAL A 145 0.59 6.11 13.82
C VAL A 145 -0.87 5.81 14.09
N TYR A 146 -1.16 4.59 14.51
CA TYR A 146 -2.51 4.14 14.79
C TYR A 146 -2.81 4.23 16.29
N ASN A 147 -4.04 4.65 16.64
CA ASN A 147 -4.52 4.62 18.01
C ASN A 147 -5.04 3.23 18.42
N ALA A 148 -5.49 3.10 19.67
CA ALA A 148 -6.04 1.84 20.20
C ALA A 148 -7.27 1.29 19.46
N PHE A 149 -7.90 2.08 18.58
CA PHE A 149 -9.03 1.70 17.74
C PHE A 149 -8.62 1.37 16.30
N GLY A 150 -7.32 1.38 15.97
CA GLY A 150 -6.80 1.10 14.63
C GLY A 150 -6.99 2.25 13.63
N MET A 151 -7.31 3.46 14.10
CA MET A 151 -7.45 4.65 13.25
C MET A 151 -6.15 5.45 13.24
N ILE A 152 -5.81 6.08 12.11
CA ILE A 152 -4.65 6.96 12.01
C ILE A 152 -4.86 8.18 12.91
N GLU A 153 -3.99 8.34 13.90
CA GLU A 153 -3.98 9.46 14.84
C GLU A 153 -3.00 10.55 14.40
N GLN A 154 -1.84 10.16 13.85
CA GLN A 154 -0.80 11.07 13.41
C GLN A 154 0.01 10.47 12.26
N GLU A 155 0.58 11.33 11.41
CA GLU A 155 1.61 10.97 10.45
C GLU A 155 2.97 11.56 10.87
N ILE A 156 3.99 10.72 10.99
CA ILE A 156 5.35 11.15 11.30
C ILE A 156 6.15 11.21 10.00
N PRO A 157 6.58 12.41 9.54
CA PRO A 157 7.44 12.51 8.38
C PRO A 157 8.82 11.95 8.72
N LYS A 158 9.35 11.11 7.82
CA LYS A 158 10.69 10.54 7.88
C LYS A 158 11.41 10.74 6.56
N THR A 159 12.73 10.90 6.67
CA THR A 159 13.64 11.01 5.54
C THR A 159 14.75 9.99 5.67
N LEU A 160 15.02 9.24 4.60
CA LEU A 160 16.09 8.24 4.56
C LEU A 160 16.97 8.44 3.34
N ASN A 161 18.29 8.34 3.54
CA ASN A 161 19.24 8.28 2.44
C ASN A 161 19.47 6.81 2.08
N VAL A 162 18.93 6.40 0.94
CA VAL A 162 18.94 5.01 0.49
C VAL A 162 19.91 4.87 -0.69
N LYS A 163 20.69 3.80 -0.70
CA LYS A 163 21.51 3.43 -1.86
C LYS A 163 20.67 2.61 -2.81
N ILE A 164 20.48 3.12 -4.02
CA ILE A 164 19.82 2.40 -5.11
C ILE A 164 20.93 1.75 -5.95
N PRO A 165 21.03 0.41 -5.97
CA PRO A 165 22.08 -0.29 -6.71
C PRO A 165 21.99 -0.01 -8.22
N ALA A 166 23.14 -0.07 -8.91
CA ALA A 166 23.15 -0.12 -10.36
C ALA A 166 22.41 -1.38 -10.87
N GLY A 167 21.73 -1.23 -12.00
CA GLY A 167 21.02 -2.30 -12.68
C GLY A 167 19.68 -2.68 -12.04
N VAL A 168 19.05 -1.75 -11.32
CA VAL A 168 17.69 -1.95 -10.83
C VAL A 168 16.70 -2.01 -11.99
N GLY A 169 15.90 -3.08 -12.02
CA GLY A 169 14.84 -3.25 -13.02
C GLY A 169 13.55 -2.54 -12.64
N ASN A 170 12.70 -2.29 -13.63
CA ASN A 170 11.35 -1.81 -13.41
C ASN A 170 10.54 -2.84 -12.58
N GLY A 171 9.83 -2.39 -11.54
CA GLY A 171 9.11 -3.22 -10.58
C GLY A 171 9.98 -3.90 -9.52
N GLN A 172 11.30 -3.68 -9.50
CA GLN A 172 12.18 -4.29 -8.51
C GLN A 172 11.91 -3.74 -7.11
N ARG A 173 11.85 -4.64 -6.11
CA ARG A 173 11.57 -4.29 -4.71
C ARG A 173 12.87 -4.27 -3.88
N ILE A 174 13.12 -3.18 -3.18
CA ILE A 174 14.26 -3.00 -2.26
C ILE A 174 13.74 -2.91 -0.82
N ARG A 175 14.21 -3.81 0.05
CA ARG A 175 13.79 -3.88 1.45
C ARG A 175 14.70 -3.06 2.36
N LEU A 176 14.12 -2.19 3.17
CA LEU A 176 14.76 -1.44 4.24
C LEU A 176 14.23 -1.92 5.58
N LYS A 177 15.04 -2.75 6.26
CA LYS A 177 14.62 -3.46 7.47
C LYS A 177 14.34 -2.48 8.62
N GLY A 178 13.20 -2.63 9.29
CA GLY A 178 12.81 -1.86 10.48
C GLY A 178 12.41 -0.40 10.23
N GLN A 179 12.23 -0.02 8.95
CA GLN A 179 11.85 1.34 8.53
C GLN A 179 10.35 1.50 8.21
N GLY A 180 9.54 0.47 8.47
CA GLY A 180 8.08 0.51 8.38
C GLY A 180 7.45 1.12 9.65
N THR A 181 6.17 0.80 9.89
CA THR A 181 5.47 1.32 11.07
C THR A 181 6.07 0.77 12.38
N PRO A 182 5.99 1.54 13.49
CA PRO A 182 6.43 1.07 14.80
C PRO A 182 5.69 -0.20 15.26
N GLY A 183 6.39 -1.12 15.93
CA GLY A 183 5.75 -2.27 16.58
C GLY A 183 5.07 -1.90 17.89
N GLU A 184 4.09 -2.71 18.32
CA GLU A 184 3.36 -2.51 19.57
C GLU A 184 4.02 -3.27 20.74
N ASN A 185 3.94 -2.72 21.95
CA ASN A 185 4.41 -3.34 23.20
C ASN A 185 5.88 -3.80 23.16
N GLY A 186 6.74 -3.01 22.51
CA GLY A 186 8.16 -3.35 22.34
C GLY A 186 8.43 -4.36 21.22
N GLY A 187 7.43 -4.67 20.38
CA GLY A 187 7.61 -5.46 19.17
C GLY A 187 8.47 -4.72 18.13
N PRO A 188 9.12 -5.45 17.21
CA PRO A 188 9.96 -4.85 16.18
C PRO A 188 9.14 -4.03 15.18
N ASN A 189 9.75 -2.99 14.62
CA ASN A 189 9.14 -2.24 13.51
C ASN A 189 8.92 -3.14 12.29
N GLY A 190 7.95 -2.76 11.46
CA GLY A 190 7.81 -3.28 10.10
C GLY A 190 8.96 -2.85 9.20
N ASP A 191 8.94 -3.32 7.95
CA ASP A 191 9.93 -2.96 6.94
C ASP A 191 9.38 -1.95 5.94
N LEU A 192 10.27 -1.19 5.30
CA LEU A 192 9.91 -0.34 4.17
C LEU A 192 10.37 -1.01 2.87
N TRP A 193 9.44 -1.20 1.94
CA TRP A 193 9.69 -1.70 0.60
C TRP A 193 9.67 -0.54 -0.39
N LEU A 194 10.78 -0.32 -1.09
CA LEU A 194 10.82 0.60 -2.22
C LEU A 194 10.56 -0.19 -3.49
N VAL A 195 9.48 0.14 -4.20
CA VAL A 195 9.15 -0.41 -5.51
C VAL A 195 9.68 0.54 -6.57
N ILE A 196 10.69 0.10 -7.32
CA ILE A 196 11.33 0.95 -8.34
C ILE A 196 10.46 0.99 -9.59
N HIS A 197 10.13 2.20 -10.04
CA HIS A 197 9.50 2.43 -11.33
C HIS A 197 10.43 3.23 -12.22
N ILE A 198 10.82 2.66 -13.36
CA ILE A 198 11.65 3.39 -14.32
C ILE A 198 10.76 4.37 -15.08
N ALA A 199 11.11 5.65 -15.05
CA ALA A 199 10.39 6.68 -15.77
C ALA A 199 10.46 6.44 -17.30
N PRO A 200 9.38 6.68 -18.05
CA PRO A 200 9.42 6.62 -19.51
C PRO A 200 10.53 7.53 -20.07
N HIS A 201 11.36 7.00 -20.95
CA HIS A 201 12.48 7.73 -21.54
C HIS A 201 12.12 8.24 -22.95
N PRO A 202 12.50 9.47 -23.34
CA PRO A 202 12.09 10.07 -24.62
C PRO A 202 12.66 9.38 -25.87
N LEU A 203 13.78 8.66 -25.74
CA LEU A 203 14.45 8.00 -26.87
C LEU A 203 14.51 6.48 -26.77
N PHE A 204 14.33 5.92 -25.57
CA PHE A 204 14.64 4.52 -25.31
C PHE A 204 13.41 3.83 -24.74
N ASP A 205 13.04 2.71 -25.36
CA ASP A 205 12.04 1.80 -24.83
C ASP A 205 12.76 0.62 -24.16
N ILE A 206 12.24 0.19 -23.01
CA ILE A 206 12.82 -0.93 -22.26
C ILE A 206 12.05 -2.20 -22.62
N VAL A 207 12.75 -3.16 -23.22
CA VAL A 207 12.19 -4.48 -23.58
C VAL A 207 12.99 -5.57 -22.86
N GLY A 208 12.50 -5.95 -21.68
CA GLY A 208 13.21 -6.89 -20.81
C GLY A 208 14.51 -6.28 -20.25
N GLN A 209 15.66 -6.76 -20.73
CA GLN A 209 16.98 -6.19 -20.39
C GLN A 209 17.59 -5.40 -21.55
N ASP A 210 16.94 -5.42 -22.70
CA ASP A 210 17.38 -4.74 -23.89
C ASP A 210 16.71 -3.36 -23.97
N LEU A 211 17.37 -2.47 -24.72
CA LEU A 211 16.84 -1.15 -25.05
C LEU A 211 16.51 -1.11 -26.53
N GLU A 212 15.45 -0.41 -26.88
CA GLU A 212 15.14 -0.09 -28.26
C GLU A 212 15.23 1.42 -28.47
N ILE A 213 15.80 1.82 -29.60
CA ILE A 213 15.81 3.21 -30.05
C ILE A 213 15.33 3.25 -31.49
N VAL A 214 14.41 4.17 -31.77
CA VAL A 214 14.01 4.45 -33.16
C VAL A 214 15.06 5.37 -33.78
N VAL A 215 15.73 4.89 -34.82
CA VAL A 215 16.75 5.65 -35.54
C VAL A 215 16.13 6.18 -36.84
N PRO A 216 15.80 7.47 -36.92
CA PRO A 216 15.32 8.09 -38.14
C PRO A 216 16.46 8.17 -39.16
N VAL A 217 16.22 7.68 -40.37
CA VAL A 217 17.19 7.68 -41.46
C VAL A 217 16.53 8.15 -42.74
N SER A 218 17.29 8.85 -43.57
CA SER A 218 16.82 9.24 -44.89
C SER A 218 16.75 8.03 -45.84
N PRO A 219 15.96 8.10 -46.93
CA PRO A 219 15.84 6.98 -47.87
C PRO A 219 17.16 6.64 -48.56
N TRP A 220 18.00 7.64 -48.87
CA TRP A 220 19.29 7.42 -49.50
C TRP A 220 20.34 6.87 -48.53
N GLU A 221 20.31 7.23 -47.24
CA GLU A 221 21.16 6.57 -46.23
C GLU A 221 20.81 5.09 -46.09
N ALA A 222 19.52 4.75 -46.10
CA ALA A 222 19.07 3.37 -46.06
C ALA A 222 19.43 2.61 -47.35
N ALA A 223 19.28 3.24 -48.52
CA ALA A 223 19.56 2.62 -49.81
C ALA A 223 21.05 2.41 -50.06
N LEU A 224 21.88 3.44 -49.83
CA LEU A 224 23.31 3.44 -50.15
C LEU A 224 24.19 2.94 -49.01
N GLY A 225 23.64 2.89 -47.79
CA GLY A 225 24.40 2.67 -46.57
C GLY A 225 25.01 3.98 -46.05
N ALA A 226 25.13 4.07 -44.74
CA ALA A 226 25.60 5.28 -44.06
C ALA A 226 26.26 4.95 -42.73
N LYS A 227 26.96 5.93 -42.16
CA LYS A 227 27.41 5.87 -40.77
C LYS A 227 26.70 6.97 -40.01
N VAL A 228 25.82 6.59 -39.09
CA VAL A 228 24.96 7.51 -38.34
C VAL A 228 25.34 7.47 -36.87
N THR A 229 25.42 8.64 -36.23
CA THR A 229 25.67 8.74 -34.80
C THR A 229 24.39 8.46 -34.02
N VAL A 230 24.41 7.44 -33.16
CA VAL A 230 23.26 7.01 -32.36
C VAL A 230 23.58 7.15 -30.88
N PRO A 231 22.72 7.81 -30.07
CA PRO A 231 22.94 7.91 -28.63
C PRO A 231 22.77 6.56 -27.94
N THR A 232 23.58 6.32 -26.91
CA THR A 232 23.37 5.25 -25.92
C THR A 232 23.19 5.89 -24.54
N LEU A 233 22.94 5.11 -23.50
CA LEU A 233 22.80 5.64 -22.14
C LEU A 233 24.06 6.32 -21.57
N LYS A 234 25.24 6.07 -22.15
CA LYS A 234 26.51 6.65 -21.68
C LYS A 234 27.11 7.64 -22.67
N GLU A 235 27.14 7.26 -23.93
CA GLU A 235 27.87 7.96 -24.98
C GLU A 235 27.17 7.77 -26.33
N SER A 236 27.50 8.60 -27.31
CA SER A 236 27.06 8.36 -28.68
C SER A 236 28.03 7.44 -29.41
N ILE A 237 27.51 6.53 -30.21
CA ILE A 237 28.31 5.60 -31.02
C ILE A 237 28.07 5.83 -32.50
N LEU A 238 29.04 5.45 -33.33
CA LEU A 238 28.89 5.46 -34.78
C LEU A 238 28.30 4.11 -35.24
N LEU A 239 27.03 4.11 -35.63
CA LEU A 239 26.33 2.94 -36.15
C LEU A 239 26.47 2.88 -37.68
N THR A 240 26.96 1.76 -38.20
CA THR A 240 27.01 1.52 -39.65
C THR A 240 25.69 0.91 -40.11
N ILE A 241 25.02 1.60 -41.03
CA ILE A 241 23.80 1.16 -41.70
C ILE A 241 24.19 0.45 -43.01
N PRO A 242 23.84 -0.84 -43.16
CA PRO A 242 24.09 -1.56 -44.41
C PRO A 242 23.35 -0.95 -45.60
N PRO A 243 23.90 -1.01 -46.82
CA PRO A 243 23.16 -0.68 -48.04
C PRO A 243 21.94 -1.58 -48.21
N GLY A 244 20.84 -1.03 -48.74
CA GLY A 244 19.57 -1.75 -48.92
C GLY A 244 18.81 -2.01 -47.61
N SER A 245 19.11 -1.27 -46.55
CA SER A 245 18.42 -1.38 -45.27
C SER A 245 16.94 -1.02 -45.38
N GLN A 246 16.10 -1.74 -44.62
CA GLN A 246 14.64 -1.65 -44.71
C GLN A 246 14.03 -0.92 -43.51
N ALA A 247 12.84 -0.34 -43.70
CA ALA A 247 12.07 0.22 -42.59
C ALA A 247 11.69 -0.90 -41.58
N GLY A 248 11.82 -0.61 -40.29
CA GLY A 248 11.60 -1.56 -39.20
C GLY A 248 12.74 -2.56 -38.98
N GLN A 249 13.80 -2.55 -39.81
CA GLN A 249 14.96 -3.40 -39.59
C GLN A 249 15.61 -3.10 -38.23
N ARG A 250 15.88 -4.17 -37.47
CA ARG A 250 16.46 -4.10 -36.12
C ARG A 250 17.96 -4.39 -36.17
N LEU A 251 18.78 -3.37 -35.93
CA LEU A 251 20.24 -3.49 -35.85
C LEU A 251 20.68 -3.62 -34.39
N ARG A 252 21.31 -4.74 -34.04
CA ARG A 252 21.77 -5.02 -32.68
C ARG A 252 23.13 -4.38 -32.42
N VAL A 253 23.21 -3.62 -31.34
CA VAL A 253 24.44 -3.07 -30.78
C VAL A 253 24.71 -3.76 -29.44
N LYS A 254 25.71 -4.64 -29.45
CA LYS A 254 26.01 -5.54 -28.33
C LYS A 254 26.48 -4.77 -27.08
N GLY A 255 25.93 -5.12 -25.91
CA GLY A 255 26.37 -4.64 -24.60
C GLY A 255 26.01 -3.18 -24.29
N LYS A 256 25.06 -2.60 -25.02
CA LYS A 256 24.60 -1.21 -24.85
C LYS A 256 23.17 -1.11 -24.29
N GLY A 257 22.62 -2.21 -23.76
CA GLY A 257 21.33 -2.24 -23.06
C GLY A 257 21.46 -2.02 -21.55
N LEU A 258 20.48 -2.50 -20.78
CA LEU A 258 20.48 -2.39 -19.32
C LEU A 258 21.53 -3.30 -18.69
N VAL A 259 22.23 -2.78 -17.68
CA VAL A 259 23.17 -3.55 -16.88
C VAL A 259 22.40 -4.32 -15.81
N SER A 260 22.68 -5.60 -15.64
CA SER A 260 22.20 -6.39 -14.49
C SER A 260 23.38 -7.05 -13.77
N LYS A 261 23.13 -7.66 -12.60
CA LYS A 261 24.17 -8.38 -11.85
C LYS A 261 24.79 -9.56 -12.63
N LYS A 262 24.08 -10.10 -13.62
CA LYS A 262 24.50 -11.31 -14.37
C LYS A 262 25.01 -10.99 -15.77
N GLN A 263 24.35 -10.06 -16.45
CA GLN A 263 24.64 -9.74 -17.85
C GLN A 263 24.25 -8.30 -18.18
N THR A 264 24.81 -7.77 -19.25
CA THR A 264 24.39 -6.51 -19.87
C THR A 264 23.58 -6.85 -21.10
N GLY A 265 22.38 -6.27 -21.21
CA GLY A 265 21.56 -6.39 -22.41
C GLY A 265 22.15 -5.61 -23.60
N ASP A 266 21.40 -5.59 -24.69
CA ASP A 266 21.79 -4.95 -25.94
C ASP A 266 20.89 -3.76 -26.28
N LEU A 267 21.37 -2.92 -27.19
CA LEU A 267 20.58 -1.86 -27.79
C LEU A 267 20.16 -2.30 -29.20
N TYR A 268 18.88 -2.21 -29.51
CA TYR A 268 18.33 -2.43 -30.84
C TYR A 268 17.97 -1.09 -31.47
N ALA A 269 18.69 -0.72 -32.52
CA ALA A 269 18.35 0.39 -33.38
C ALA A 269 17.30 -0.06 -34.40
N VAL A 270 16.07 0.43 -34.24
CA VAL A 270 14.96 0.18 -35.16
C VAL A 270 14.94 1.28 -36.21
N LEU A 271 15.24 0.92 -37.46
CA LEU A 271 15.32 1.91 -38.53
C LEU A 271 13.93 2.43 -38.90
N LYS A 272 13.78 3.76 -38.92
CA LYS A 272 12.58 4.44 -39.43
C LYS A 272 12.97 5.31 -40.61
N ILE A 273 12.55 4.93 -41.81
CA ILE A 273 12.79 5.74 -43.00
C ILE A 273 11.88 6.98 -42.92
N VAL A 274 12.49 8.16 -42.96
CA VAL A 274 11.79 9.45 -42.92
C VAL A 274 12.06 10.23 -44.19
N MET A 275 11.01 10.82 -44.76
CA MET A 275 11.14 11.68 -45.94
C MET A 275 11.48 13.12 -45.50
N PRO A 276 12.30 13.85 -46.28
CA PRO A 276 12.46 15.28 -46.07
C PRO A 276 11.12 16.01 -46.31
N PRO A 277 11.01 17.28 -45.89
CA PRO A 277 9.89 18.14 -46.25
C PRO A 277 9.68 18.24 -47.76
N LYS A 278 8.60 18.92 -48.18
CA LYS A 278 8.22 19.06 -49.59
C LYS A 278 9.45 19.42 -50.46
N PRO A 279 9.76 18.62 -51.50
CA PRO A 279 10.92 18.86 -52.34
C PRO A 279 10.70 20.10 -53.23
N ASP A 280 11.81 20.75 -53.58
CA ASP A 280 11.87 21.75 -54.66
C ASP A 280 11.81 21.07 -56.04
N GLU A 281 11.72 21.85 -57.12
CA GLU A 281 11.57 21.32 -58.49
C GLU A 281 12.72 20.37 -58.88
N ASN A 282 13.95 20.71 -58.47
CA ASN A 282 15.13 19.90 -58.75
C ASN A 282 15.07 18.55 -58.02
N THR A 283 14.77 18.56 -56.72
CA THR A 283 14.68 17.33 -55.92
C THR A 283 13.49 16.47 -56.37
N ALA A 284 12.38 17.09 -56.76
CA ALA A 284 11.22 16.40 -57.31
C ALA A 284 11.56 15.65 -58.62
N ALA A 285 12.33 16.27 -59.51
CA ALA A 285 12.80 15.62 -60.73
C ALA A 285 13.66 14.38 -60.44
N LEU A 286 14.54 14.43 -59.44
CA LEU A 286 15.35 13.28 -59.03
C LEU A 286 14.50 12.15 -58.44
N TRP A 287 13.48 12.47 -57.65
CA TRP A 287 12.54 11.48 -57.15
C TRP A 287 11.74 10.82 -58.28
N GLN A 288 11.35 11.57 -59.30
CA GLN A 288 10.65 11.02 -60.46
C GLN A 288 11.54 10.03 -61.23
N GLN A 289 12.80 10.38 -61.48
CA GLN A 289 13.75 9.47 -62.13
C GLN A 289 13.94 8.18 -61.34
N LEU A 290 14.01 8.26 -60.00
CA LEU A 290 14.10 7.08 -59.16
C LEU A 290 12.81 6.23 -59.22
N ALA A 291 11.64 6.87 -59.21
CA ALA A 291 10.35 6.18 -59.31
C ALA A 291 10.21 5.42 -60.64
N ASP A 292 10.61 6.03 -61.75
CA ASP A 292 10.57 5.40 -63.07
C ASP A 292 11.54 4.20 -63.15
N ALA A 293 12.75 4.36 -62.60
CA ALA A 293 13.76 3.31 -62.54
C ALA A 293 13.35 2.12 -61.66
N GLN A 294 12.53 2.36 -60.62
CA GLN A 294 12.03 1.34 -59.69
C GLN A 294 10.55 0.99 -59.93
N SER A 295 10.06 1.17 -61.17
CA SER A 295 8.66 0.93 -61.55
C SER A 295 8.14 -0.49 -61.27
N SER A 296 9.01 -1.47 -61.08
CA SER A 296 8.67 -2.85 -60.72
C SER A 296 8.47 -3.08 -59.21
N PHE A 297 8.81 -2.11 -58.36
CA PHE A 297 8.71 -2.25 -56.90
C PHE A 297 7.29 -1.97 -56.41
N ASP A 298 6.68 -2.96 -55.75
CA ASP A 298 5.36 -2.83 -55.12
C ASP A 298 5.47 -2.81 -53.58
N PRO A 299 5.38 -1.63 -52.93
CA PRO A 299 5.44 -1.51 -51.48
C PRO A 299 4.21 -2.07 -50.74
N ARG A 300 3.15 -2.49 -51.43
CA ARG A 300 1.88 -2.98 -50.86
C ARG A 300 1.57 -4.43 -51.24
N LYS A 301 2.56 -5.16 -51.73
CA LYS A 301 2.43 -6.54 -52.23
C LYS A 301 1.69 -7.49 -51.28
N ASP A 302 1.85 -7.30 -49.96
CA ASP A 302 1.26 -8.20 -48.96
C ASP A 302 -0.19 -7.86 -48.55
N TRP A 303 -0.79 -6.78 -49.06
CA TRP A 303 -2.18 -6.42 -48.73
C TRP A 303 -3.23 -7.42 -49.27
N GLY A 304 -2.88 -8.22 -50.27
CA GLY A 304 -3.77 -9.21 -50.90
C GLY A 304 -3.70 -10.63 -50.33
N LYS A 305 -2.96 -10.86 -49.25
CA LYS A 305 -2.74 -12.21 -48.67
C LYS A 305 -3.56 -12.49 -47.38
N ALA A 306 -4.62 -11.74 -47.14
CA ALA A 306 -5.53 -11.95 -46.01
C ALA A 306 -6.61 -12.98 -46.33
#